data_AF-A0A094E3D0-F1
#
_entry.id   AF-A0A094E3D0-F1
#
_cell.length_a   1.000
_cell.length_b   1.000
_cell.length_c   1.000
_cell.angle_alpha   90.00
_cell.angle_beta   90.00
_cell.angle_gamma   90.00
#
_symmetry.space_group_name_H-M   'P 1'
#
loop_
_entity.id
_entity.type
_entity.pdbx_description
1 polymer ?
#
loop_
_entity_poly.entity_id
_entity_poly.type
_entity_poly.pdbx_seq_one_letter_code
_entity_poly.pdbx_strand_id
1 'polypeptide(L)'
;MFGLKSLLTVALVSAVAALPTLEVRAATTCGSTSYTAAQVSAAAAAACQYVKDGSTAGSSTYPHQYNNYEGFNFAVAGPWQEFPILSGGVYTGGSPGADRVVINTSCGLAGAITHTGASGNNFVGCSGTN
;
A
#
# COMPACT_ATOMS: atom_id res chain seq x y z
N MET A 1 -9.98 -40.34 55.20
CA MET A 1 -9.42 -38.99 54.95
C MET A 1 -9.37 -38.76 53.45
N PHE A 2 -9.87 -37.60 53.04
CA PHE A 2 -10.33 -37.24 51.70
C PHE A 2 -9.21 -37.19 50.66
N GLY A 3 -9.47 -37.77 49.48
CA GLY A 3 -8.62 -37.67 48.29
C GLY A 3 -8.83 -36.34 47.57
N LEU A 4 -7.75 -35.57 47.41
CA LEU A 4 -7.75 -34.28 46.73
C LEU A 4 -7.65 -34.50 45.21
N LYS A 5 -8.78 -34.43 44.50
CA LYS A 5 -8.80 -34.45 43.03
C LYS A 5 -8.40 -33.07 42.52
N SER A 6 -7.19 -32.98 42.00
CA SER A 6 -6.64 -31.77 41.37
C SER A 6 -7.42 -31.47 40.08
N LEU A 7 -8.15 -30.36 40.04
CA LEU A 7 -8.80 -29.85 38.82
C LEU A 7 -7.78 -29.01 38.03
N LEU A 8 -7.33 -29.53 36.89
CA LEU A 8 -6.63 -28.73 35.88
C LEU A 8 -7.65 -27.85 35.15
N THR A 9 -7.63 -26.54 35.39
CA THR A 9 -8.37 -25.56 34.59
C THR A 9 -7.59 -25.24 33.32
N VAL A 10 -8.07 -25.75 32.18
CA VAL A 10 -7.56 -25.39 30.85
C VAL A 10 -8.15 -24.02 30.47
N ALA A 11 -7.29 -22.98 30.41
CA ALA A 11 -7.68 -21.68 29.89
C ALA A 11 -7.70 -21.73 28.35
N LEU A 12 -8.89 -21.65 27.75
CA LEU A 12 -9.03 -21.46 26.31
C LEU A 12 -8.68 -20.00 25.96
N VAL A 13 -7.52 -19.80 25.35
CA VAL A 13 -7.16 -18.52 24.72
C VAL A 13 -7.84 -18.47 23.35
N SER A 14 -8.92 -17.70 23.23
CA SER A 14 -9.58 -17.46 21.94
C SER A 14 -8.69 -16.56 21.08
N ALA A 15 -8.07 -17.13 20.04
CA ALA A 15 -7.39 -16.34 19.01
C ALA A 15 -8.44 -15.62 18.16
N VAL A 16 -8.58 -14.31 18.35
CA VAL A 16 -9.42 -13.47 17.49
C VAL A 16 -8.65 -13.24 16.19
N ALA A 17 -9.03 -13.93 15.11
CA ALA A 17 -8.50 -13.64 13.78
C ALA A 17 -9.00 -12.25 13.35
N ALA A 18 -8.09 -11.29 13.24
CA ALA A 18 -8.40 -9.98 12.67
C ALA A 18 -8.83 -10.18 11.20
N LEU A 19 -10.09 -9.86 10.90
CA LEU A 19 -10.58 -9.86 9.53
C LEU A 19 -9.85 -8.75 8.75
N PRO A 20 -9.41 -9.00 7.51
CA PRO A 20 -8.84 -7.94 6.70
C PRO A 20 -9.91 -6.87 6.50
N THR A 21 -9.62 -5.65 6.92
CA THR A 21 -10.45 -4.48 6.61
C THR A 21 -10.53 -4.36 5.09
N LEU A 22 -11.75 -4.37 4.54
CA LEU A 22 -12.01 -4.09 3.13
C LEU A 22 -11.72 -2.61 2.86
N GLU A 23 -10.43 -2.30 2.73
CA GLU A 23 -10.01 -1.01 2.23
C GLU A 23 -10.50 -0.88 0.78
N VAL A 24 -11.11 0.26 0.46
CA VAL A 24 -11.69 0.53 -0.86
C VAL A 24 -10.57 0.53 -1.90
N ARG A 25 -10.33 -0.64 -2.48
CA ARG A 25 -9.35 -0.91 -3.52
C ARG A 25 -10.04 -0.71 -4.86
N ALA A 26 -10.18 0.54 -5.28
CA ALA A 26 -10.78 0.86 -6.57
C ALA A 26 -9.78 0.62 -7.71
N ALA A 27 -10.31 0.21 -8.86
CA ALA A 27 -9.59 0.40 -10.12
C ALA A 27 -9.34 1.90 -10.33
N THR A 28 -8.24 2.25 -11.00
CA THR A 28 -7.87 3.64 -11.26
C THR A 28 -7.32 3.80 -12.67
N THR A 29 -7.41 5.01 -13.20
CA THR A 29 -6.88 5.38 -14.51
C THR A 29 -5.88 6.50 -14.35
N CYS A 30 -4.63 6.24 -14.75
CA CYS A 30 -3.51 7.16 -14.71
C CYS A 30 -3.21 7.64 -16.13
N GLY A 31 -3.60 8.87 -16.48
CA GLY A 31 -3.56 9.33 -17.87
C GLY A 31 -4.45 8.45 -18.76
N SER A 32 -3.84 7.68 -19.67
CA SER A 32 -4.53 6.69 -20.52
C SER A 32 -4.37 5.24 -20.05
N THR A 33 -3.64 4.99 -18.96
CA THR A 33 -3.38 3.64 -18.44
C THR A 33 -4.42 3.26 -17.41
N SER A 34 -5.13 2.16 -17.63
CA SER A 34 -6.11 1.62 -16.67
C SER A 34 -5.51 0.49 -15.83
N TYR A 35 -5.65 0.62 -14.52
CA TYR A 35 -5.24 -0.38 -13.54
C TYR A 35 -6.46 -0.99 -12.88
N THR A 36 -6.51 -2.32 -12.85
CA THR A 36 -7.50 -3.07 -12.10
C THR A 36 -7.27 -2.89 -10.59
N ALA A 37 -8.33 -3.08 -9.81
CA ALA A 37 -8.25 -3.10 -8.34
C ALA A 37 -7.19 -4.10 -7.83
N ALA A 38 -7.01 -5.23 -8.53
CA ALA A 38 -6.00 -6.24 -8.22
C ALA A 38 -4.57 -5.71 -8.42
N GLN A 39 -4.30 -4.99 -9.50
CA GLN A 39 -2.99 -4.38 -9.75
C GLN A 39 -2.66 -3.30 -8.72
N VAL A 40 -3.62 -2.43 -8.39
CA VAL A 40 -3.46 -1.41 -7.33
C VAL A 40 -3.17 -2.08 -5.99
N SER A 41 -3.93 -3.13 -5.66
CA SER A 41 -3.74 -3.89 -4.42
C SER A 41 -2.40 -4.60 -4.35
N ALA A 42 -1.96 -5.20 -5.45
CA ALA A 42 -0.68 -5.91 -5.50
C ALA A 42 0.49 -4.93 -5.34
N ALA A 43 0.44 -3.77 -6.00
CA ALA A 43 1.45 -2.72 -5.84
C ALA A 43 1.47 -2.16 -4.41
N ALA A 44 0.31 -1.84 -3.83
CA ALA A 44 0.21 -1.33 -2.46
C ALA A 44 0.67 -2.36 -1.42
N ALA A 45 0.33 -3.64 -1.62
CA ALA A 45 0.79 -4.72 -0.75
C ALA A 45 2.32 -4.90 -0.85
N ALA A 46 2.89 -4.86 -2.05
CA ALA A 46 4.34 -4.94 -2.23
C ALA A 46 5.05 -3.76 -1.57
N ALA A 47 4.55 -2.53 -1.78
CA ALA A 47 5.06 -1.34 -1.11
C ALA A 47 5.04 -1.50 0.41
N CYS A 48 3.92 -1.97 0.97
CA CYS A 48 3.79 -2.23 2.41
C CYS A 48 4.84 -3.22 2.92
N GLN A 49 5.13 -4.29 2.19
CA GLN A 49 6.14 -5.26 2.60
C GLN A 49 7.54 -4.64 2.60
N TYR A 50 7.91 -3.94 1.53
CA TYR A 50 9.21 -3.25 1.50
C TYR A 50 9.36 -2.21 2.63
N VAL A 51 8.30 -1.46 2.94
CA VAL A 51 8.29 -0.52 4.08
C VAL A 51 8.50 -1.26 5.41
N LYS A 52 7.76 -2.36 5.65
CA LYS A 52 7.90 -3.15 6.88
C LYS A 52 9.27 -3.79 7.03
N ASP A 53 9.85 -4.23 5.91
CA ASP A 53 11.16 -4.86 5.86
C ASP A 53 12.30 -3.84 5.90
N GLY A 54 12.00 -2.54 5.81
CA GLY A 54 13.01 -1.48 5.71
C GLY A 54 13.91 -1.64 4.49
N SER A 55 13.36 -2.15 3.39
CA SER A 55 14.09 -2.50 2.16
C SER A 55 13.49 -1.85 0.92
N THR A 56 14.13 -2.03 -0.23
CA THR A 56 13.67 -1.49 -1.52
C THR A 56 13.63 -2.55 -2.61
N ALA A 57 12.85 -2.30 -3.66
CA ALA A 57 12.70 -3.16 -4.80
C ALA A 57 13.97 -3.17 -5.68
N GLY A 58 14.72 -4.26 -5.64
CA GLY A 58 15.94 -4.43 -6.42
C GLY A 58 17.01 -3.40 -6.03
N SER A 59 17.63 -2.77 -7.02
CA SER A 59 18.59 -1.67 -6.82
C SER A 59 17.94 -0.28 -6.82
N SER A 60 16.60 -0.22 -6.80
CA SER A 60 15.88 1.05 -6.77
C SER A 60 15.83 1.65 -5.36
N THR A 61 15.26 2.85 -5.28
CA THR A 61 14.95 3.52 -4.01
C THR A 61 13.49 3.35 -3.60
N TYR A 62 12.69 2.53 -4.30
CA TYR A 62 11.27 2.38 -4.01
C TYR A 62 11.00 1.22 -3.05
N PRO A 63 10.05 1.36 -2.11
CA PRO A 63 9.28 2.57 -1.82
C PRO A 63 10.14 3.64 -1.13
N HIS A 64 9.80 4.90 -1.36
CA HIS A 64 10.39 6.03 -0.62
C HIS A 64 9.33 7.05 -0.22
N GLN A 65 9.73 7.96 0.66
CA GLN A 65 8.86 8.99 1.19
C GLN A 65 8.27 9.86 0.08
N TYR A 66 6.94 10.04 0.16
CA TYR A 66 6.18 10.96 -0.65
C TYR A 66 5.72 12.15 0.20
N ASN A 67 6.07 13.36 -0.23
CA ASN A 67 5.86 14.58 0.57
C ASN A 67 4.60 15.37 0.22
N ASN A 68 3.88 14.96 -0.83
CA ASN A 68 2.64 15.61 -1.27
C ASN A 68 2.77 17.12 -1.51
N TYR A 69 3.78 17.53 -2.29
CA TYR A 69 3.97 18.94 -2.66
C TYR A 69 2.86 19.46 -3.57
N GLU A 70 2.18 18.55 -4.27
CA GLU A 70 1.02 18.82 -5.12
C GLU A 70 -0.24 19.17 -4.30
N GLY A 71 -0.31 18.77 -3.02
CA GLY A 71 -1.43 19.08 -2.14
C GLY A 71 -2.66 18.18 -2.30
N PHE A 72 -2.47 16.92 -2.72
CA PHE A 72 -3.55 15.92 -2.80
C PHE A 72 -4.22 15.70 -1.45
N ASN A 73 -5.54 15.50 -1.46
CA ASN A 73 -6.34 15.20 -0.29
C ASN A 73 -6.46 13.67 -0.08
N PHE A 74 -5.45 13.08 0.55
CA PHE A 74 -5.44 11.64 0.81
C PHE A 74 -6.39 11.23 1.93
N ALA A 75 -7.05 10.08 1.73
CA ALA A 75 -7.99 9.52 2.70
C ALA A 75 -7.32 9.01 3.99
N VAL A 76 -6.01 8.76 3.95
CA VAL A 76 -5.22 8.29 5.10
C VAL A 76 -4.14 9.31 5.44
N ALA A 77 -3.92 9.53 6.74
CA ALA A 77 -2.87 10.41 7.22
C ALA A 77 -1.48 9.85 6.89
N GLY A 78 -0.54 10.76 6.61
CA GLY A 78 0.86 10.43 6.41
C GLY A 78 1.59 10.04 7.71
N PRO A 79 2.91 9.78 7.65
CA PRO A 79 3.77 9.95 6.48
C PRO A 79 3.46 8.96 5.36
N TRP A 80 3.63 9.41 4.11
CA TRP A 80 3.33 8.62 2.92
C TRP A 80 4.60 8.09 2.24
N GLN A 81 4.43 7.02 1.48
CA GLN A 81 5.42 6.37 0.65
C GLN A 81 4.83 6.16 -0.74
N GLU A 82 5.61 6.43 -1.79
CA GLU A 82 5.23 6.12 -3.17
C GLU A 82 5.91 4.84 -3.66
N PHE A 83 5.22 4.08 -4.51
CA PHE A 83 5.74 2.87 -5.12
C PHE A 83 5.22 2.69 -6.55
N PRO A 84 6.04 2.24 -7.52
CA PRO A 84 5.59 2.10 -8.90
C PRO A 84 4.47 1.07 -9.07
N ILE A 85 3.51 1.38 -9.93
CA ILE A 85 2.48 0.45 -10.39
C ILE A 85 2.63 0.18 -11.88
N LEU A 86 2.73 -1.09 -12.26
CA LEU A 86 2.95 -1.51 -13.65
C LEU A 86 1.79 -2.39 -14.14
N SER A 87 1.44 -2.26 -15.42
CA SER A 87 0.40 -3.11 -16.01
C SER A 87 0.83 -4.58 -16.07
N GLY A 88 2.14 -4.83 -16.19
CA GLY A 88 2.74 -6.16 -16.36
C GLY A 88 3.10 -6.90 -15.07
N GLY A 89 2.80 -6.36 -13.89
CA GLY A 89 3.09 -7.02 -12.61
C GLY A 89 3.56 -6.08 -11.50
N VAL A 90 4.00 -6.66 -10.38
CA VAL A 90 4.59 -5.91 -9.27
C VAL A 90 5.99 -5.44 -9.65
N TYR A 91 6.31 -4.19 -9.36
CA TYR A 91 7.65 -3.62 -9.59
C TYR A 91 8.70 -4.30 -8.71
N THR A 92 9.81 -4.71 -9.31
CA THR A 92 10.94 -5.38 -8.62
C THR A 92 12.28 -4.68 -8.85
N GLY A 93 12.28 -3.50 -9.46
CA GLY A 93 13.48 -2.75 -9.84
C GLY A 93 13.49 -2.35 -11.32
N GLY A 94 14.47 -1.54 -11.72
CA GLY A 94 14.57 -1.01 -13.10
C GLY A 94 13.74 0.26 -13.32
N SER A 95 13.28 0.49 -14.55
CA SER A 95 12.51 1.71 -14.87
C SER A 95 11.13 1.69 -14.19
N PRO A 96 10.78 2.70 -13.37
CA PRO A 96 9.52 2.71 -12.61
C PRO A 96 8.31 3.12 -13.45
N GLY A 97 8.50 3.63 -14.68
CA GLY A 97 7.42 4.27 -15.42
C GLY A 97 6.90 5.54 -14.75
N ALA A 98 5.73 6.02 -15.16
CA ALA A 98 5.16 7.30 -14.72
C ALA A 98 4.21 7.20 -13.51
N ASP A 99 3.69 6.01 -13.25
CA ASP A 99 2.53 5.83 -12.36
C ASP A 99 2.97 5.27 -10.99
N ARG A 100 2.32 5.74 -9.92
CA ARG A 100 2.62 5.35 -8.53
C ARG A 100 1.33 5.04 -7.78
N VAL A 101 1.39 4.05 -6.90
CA VAL A 101 0.49 4.00 -5.73
C VAL A 101 1.15 4.77 -4.58
N VAL A 102 0.32 5.42 -3.77
CA VAL A 102 0.76 6.09 -2.54
C VAL A 102 0.13 5.34 -1.38
N ILE A 103 0.96 4.91 -0.43
CA ILE A 103 0.52 4.30 0.83
C ILE A 103 1.00 5.15 2.01
N ASN A 104 0.40 5.01 3.20
CA ASN A 104 1.04 5.49 4.42
C ASN A 104 1.91 4.40 5.07
N THR A 105 2.68 4.77 6.09
CA THR A 105 3.56 3.84 6.82
C THR A 105 2.80 2.76 7.62
N SER A 106 1.48 2.91 7.78
CA SER A 106 0.59 1.88 8.34
C SER A 106 -0.02 0.96 7.27
N CYS A 107 0.48 1.05 6.03
CA CYS A 107 0.03 0.29 4.86
C CYS A 107 -1.39 0.59 4.37
N GLY A 108 -1.98 1.72 4.75
CA GLY A 108 -3.21 2.22 4.16
C GLY A 108 -2.93 2.80 2.78
N LEU A 109 -3.76 2.45 1.79
CA LEU A 109 -3.74 3.02 0.44
C LEU A 109 -4.29 4.45 0.48
N ALA A 110 -3.44 5.41 0.16
CA ALA A 110 -3.78 6.82 0.11
C ALA A 110 -4.40 7.22 -1.23
N GLY A 111 -3.85 6.72 -2.33
CA GLY A 111 -4.30 7.04 -3.69
C GLY A 111 -3.34 6.52 -4.75
N ALA A 112 -3.53 6.99 -5.98
CA ALA A 112 -2.64 6.74 -7.11
C ALA A 112 -2.39 8.04 -7.88
N ILE A 113 -1.15 8.22 -8.32
CA ILE A 113 -0.68 9.45 -8.96
C ILE A 113 0.15 9.11 -10.21
N THR A 114 0.27 10.07 -11.13
CA THR A 114 1.00 9.88 -12.39
C THR A 114 1.72 11.15 -12.83
N HIS A 115 2.89 10.99 -13.43
CA HIS A 115 3.54 12.08 -14.17
C HIS A 115 2.83 12.39 -15.49
N THR A 116 1.99 11.48 -16.00
CA THR A 116 1.27 11.68 -17.26
C THR A 116 0.30 12.84 -17.15
N GLY A 117 0.53 13.89 -17.94
CA GLY A 117 -0.30 15.11 -17.89
C GLY A 117 0.17 16.14 -16.86
N ALA A 118 1.21 15.83 -16.08
CA ALA A 118 1.88 16.79 -15.22
C ALA A 118 3.04 17.49 -15.96
N SER A 119 3.50 18.62 -15.43
CA SER A 119 4.68 19.32 -15.94
C SER A 119 5.91 19.03 -15.07
N GLY A 120 7.08 18.91 -15.70
CA GLY A 120 8.34 18.62 -14.99
C GLY A 120 8.28 17.28 -14.26
N ASN A 121 8.63 17.30 -12.97
CA ASN A 121 8.61 16.13 -12.09
C ASN A 121 7.37 16.09 -11.18
N ASN A 122 6.36 16.93 -11.45
CA ASN A 122 5.14 16.96 -10.66
C ASN A 122 4.30 15.72 -10.95
N PHE A 123 3.35 15.47 -10.06
CA PHE A 123 2.29 14.50 -10.27
C PHE A 123 0.94 15.17 -10.51
N VAL A 124 0.05 14.45 -11.19
CA VAL A 124 -1.40 14.65 -11.12
C VAL A 124 -2.05 13.39 -10.56
N GLY A 125 -3.25 13.52 -10.01
CA GLY A 125 -4.01 12.38 -9.50
C GLY A 125 -4.44 11.47 -10.64
N CYS A 126 -4.31 10.15 -10.44
CA CYS A 126 -5.08 9.19 -11.20
C CYS A 126 -6.57 9.29 -10.79
N SER A 127 -7.48 8.72 -11.57
CA SER A 127 -8.90 8.78 -11.25
C SER A 127 -9.18 8.26 -9.82
N GLY A 128 -9.90 9.07 -9.04
CA GLY A 128 -10.15 8.83 -7.62
C GLY A 128 -9.17 9.51 -6.65
N THR A 129 -8.11 10.14 -7.14
CA THR A 129 -7.18 10.97 -6.34
C THR A 129 -7.30 12.43 -6.76
N ASN A 130 -7.53 13.35 -5.82
CA ASN A 130 -7.64 14.79 -6.06
C ASN A 130 -6.77 15.56 -5.08
#